data_AF-A0A368W0K9-F1
#
_entry.id   AF-A0A368W0K9-F1
#
_cell.length_a   1.000
_cell.length_b   1.000
_cell.length_c   1.000
_cell.angle_alpha   90.00
_cell.angle_beta   90.00
_cell.angle_gamma   90.00
#
_symmetry.space_group_name_H-M   'P 1'
#
loop_
_entity.id
_entity.type
_entity.pdbx_description
1 polymer ?
#
loop_
_entity_poly.entity_id
_entity_poly.type
_entity_poly.pdbx_seq_one_letter_code
_entity_poly.pdbx_strand_id
1 'polypeptide(L)'
;MDQQGERSSIAPCTDDIVAKLTLGFWISLLSRGRAYDRRFWVPVLHKAFPHYSGPRRPLHSELEDIRKLRNRIMHYEPIFEYDLHSYRAGIYRQLGHLSPVIADRVRPLDRIPEALVRYGEVWNGDERPDGNESDDLR
;
A
#
# COMPACT_ATOMS: atom_id res chain seq x y z
N MET A 1 39.92 -31.45 -11.72
CA MET A 1 39.09 -32.24 -10.78
C MET A 1 38.01 -31.28 -10.32
N ASP A 2 37.01 -31.10 -11.18
CA ASP A 2 35.97 -30.08 -11.05
C ASP A 2 34.92 -30.52 -10.05
N GLN A 3 34.79 -29.79 -8.94
CA GLN A 3 33.66 -29.92 -8.03
C GLN A 3 32.59 -28.90 -8.45
N GLN A 4 31.72 -29.29 -9.37
CA GLN A 4 30.48 -28.57 -9.61
C GLN A 4 29.53 -28.86 -8.46
N GLY A 5 29.37 -27.88 -7.57
CA GLY A 5 28.33 -27.87 -6.55
C GLY A 5 26.97 -27.91 -7.23
N GLU A 6 26.30 -29.05 -7.08
CA GLU A 6 24.95 -29.30 -7.54
C GLU A 6 23.98 -28.38 -6.80
N ARG A 7 23.67 -27.22 -7.39
CA ARG A 7 22.56 -26.38 -6.93
C ARG A 7 21.28 -27.16 -7.19
N SER A 8 20.81 -27.89 -6.19
CA SER A 8 19.50 -28.53 -6.22
C SER A 8 18.46 -27.45 -6.55
N SER A 9 17.90 -27.49 -7.76
CA SER A 9 16.85 -26.57 -8.19
C SER A 9 15.56 -26.97 -7.46
N ILE A 10 15.34 -26.39 -6.28
CA ILE A 10 14.08 -26.52 -5.56
C ILE A 10 12.98 -25.97 -6.47
N ALA A 11 12.05 -26.83 -6.89
CA ALA A 11 10.89 -26.41 -7.63
C ALA A 11 10.10 -25.39 -6.78
N PRO A 12 9.72 -24.23 -7.32
CA PRO A 12 9.06 -23.20 -6.55
C PRO A 12 7.72 -23.72 -6.00
N CYS A 13 7.48 -23.50 -4.71
CA CYS A 13 6.20 -23.79 -4.09
C CYS A 13 5.19 -22.66 -4.37
N THR A 14 3.92 -22.88 -4.04
CA THR A 14 2.88 -21.86 -4.22
C THR A 14 3.21 -20.55 -3.51
N ASP A 15 3.82 -20.61 -2.33
CA ASP A 15 4.20 -19.42 -1.56
C ASP A 15 5.32 -18.64 -2.25
N ASP A 16 6.28 -19.33 -2.90
CA ASP A 16 7.33 -18.68 -3.68
C ASP A 16 6.77 -17.91 -4.89
N ILE A 17 5.70 -18.43 -5.49
CA ILE A 17 5.00 -17.76 -6.57
C ILE A 17 4.24 -16.55 -6.01
N VAL A 18 3.45 -16.75 -4.95
CA VAL A 18 2.65 -15.70 -4.30
C VAL A 18 3.52 -14.52 -3.85
N ALA A 19 4.67 -14.80 -3.25
CA ALA A 19 5.61 -13.79 -2.76
C ALA A 19 6.23 -12.94 -3.88
N LYS A 20 6.30 -13.45 -5.12
CA LYS A 20 6.83 -12.73 -6.29
C LYS A 20 5.78 -11.88 -7.00
N LEU A 21 4.50 -12.02 -6.65
CA LEU A 21 3.41 -11.27 -7.29
C LEU A 21 3.35 -9.84 -6.76
N THR A 22 3.30 -8.87 -7.67
CA THR A 22 3.19 -7.46 -7.31
C THR A 22 1.79 -7.12 -6.78
N LEU A 23 1.66 -6.05 -6.00
CA LEU A 23 0.35 -5.51 -5.62
C LEU A 23 -0.53 -5.21 -6.86
N GLY A 24 0.07 -4.76 -7.97
CA GLY A 24 -0.65 -4.48 -9.21
C GLY A 24 -1.27 -5.74 -9.83
N PHE A 25 -0.60 -6.88 -9.73
CA PHE A 25 -1.18 -8.16 -10.15
C PHE A 25 -2.45 -8.46 -9.37
N TRP A 26 -2.40 -8.39 -8.03
CA TRP A 26 -3.55 -8.69 -7.17
C TRP A 26 -4.74 -7.78 -7.43
N ILE A 27 -4.49 -6.48 -7.61
CA ILE A 27 -5.55 -5.51 -7.94
C ILE A 27 -6.10 -5.75 -9.34
N SER A 28 -5.26 -6.15 -10.31
CA SER A 28 -5.72 -6.44 -11.68
C SER A 28 -6.73 -7.59 -11.74
N LEU A 29 -6.69 -8.55 -10.82
CA LEU A 29 -7.68 -9.63 -10.72
C LEU A 29 -9.09 -9.11 -10.39
N LEU A 30 -9.17 -7.94 -9.73
CA LEU A 30 -10.40 -7.25 -9.40
C LEU A 30 -10.85 -6.29 -10.50
N SER A 31 -10.15 -6.24 -11.65
CA SER A 31 -10.37 -5.27 -12.71
C SER A 31 -11.70 -5.41 -13.43
N ARG A 32 -12.08 -4.33 -14.12
CA ARG A 32 -13.36 -4.17 -14.80
C ARG A 32 -13.52 -5.23 -15.90
N GLY A 33 -14.74 -5.75 -16.05
CA GLY A 33 -15.08 -6.72 -17.08
C GLY A 33 -16.04 -7.79 -16.57
N ARG A 34 -17.04 -8.13 -17.39
CA ARG A 34 -18.04 -9.16 -17.07
C ARG A 34 -17.40 -10.55 -16.93
N ALA A 35 -16.30 -10.79 -17.64
CA ALA A 35 -15.52 -12.01 -17.55
C ALA A 35 -14.84 -12.18 -16.18
N TYR A 36 -14.18 -11.14 -15.67
CA TYR A 36 -13.53 -11.18 -14.34
C TYR A 36 -14.53 -11.37 -13.21
N ASP A 37 -15.71 -10.75 -13.36
CA ASP A 37 -16.79 -10.87 -12.39
C ASP A 37 -17.25 -12.32 -12.21
N ARG A 38 -17.59 -12.98 -13.33
CA ARG A 38 -18.11 -14.35 -13.31
C ARG A 38 -17.04 -15.41 -13.10
N ARG A 39 -15.80 -15.17 -13.54
CA ARG A 39 -14.72 -16.16 -13.46
C ARG A 39 -13.96 -16.13 -12.14
N PHE A 40 -13.78 -14.94 -11.56
CA PHE A 40 -12.94 -14.78 -10.38
C PHE A 40 -13.67 -14.19 -9.18
N TRP A 41 -14.39 -13.08 -9.36
CA TRP A 41 -15.04 -12.40 -8.24
C TRP A 41 -16.10 -13.26 -7.55
N VAL A 42 -17.14 -13.65 -8.29
CA VAL A 42 -18.27 -14.43 -7.76
C VAL A 42 -17.81 -15.79 -7.21
N PRO A 43 -16.91 -16.54 -7.86
CA PRO A 43 -16.52 -17.86 -7.33
C PRO A 43 -15.57 -17.80 -6.13
N VAL A 44 -14.60 -16.88 -6.12
CA VAL A 44 -13.47 -16.96 -5.17
C VAL A 44 -12.98 -15.63 -4.61
N LEU A 45 -12.78 -14.57 -5.40
CA LEU A 45 -12.07 -13.38 -4.91
C LEU A 45 -12.85 -12.60 -3.85
N HIS A 46 -14.19 -12.61 -3.89
CA HIS A 46 -14.98 -11.94 -2.84
C HIS A 46 -14.70 -12.52 -1.44
N LYS A 47 -14.30 -13.79 -1.35
CA LYS A 47 -13.98 -14.46 -0.08
C LYS A 47 -12.71 -13.92 0.57
N ALA A 48 -11.83 -13.28 -0.19
CA ALA A 48 -10.66 -12.60 0.35
C ALA A 48 -11.02 -11.33 1.12
N PHE A 49 -12.25 -10.82 0.95
CA PHE A 49 -12.77 -9.62 1.62
C PHE A 49 -13.97 -9.98 2.51
N PRO A 50 -13.80 -10.81 3.55
CA PRO A 50 -14.91 -11.32 4.37
C PRO A 50 -15.69 -10.22 5.10
N HIS A 51 -15.11 -9.03 5.25
CA HIS A 51 -15.74 -7.88 5.90
C HIS A 51 -16.21 -6.81 4.89
N TYR A 52 -16.44 -7.21 3.64
CA TYR A 52 -16.96 -6.34 2.59
C TYR A 52 -18.21 -6.93 1.94
N SER A 53 -19.30 -6.17 1.94
CA SER A 53 -20.59 -6.56 1.33
C SER A 53 -20.98 -5.71 0.12
N GLY A 54 -20.11 -4.79 -0.31
CA GLY A 54 -20.39 -3.86 -1.40
C GLY A 54 -20.12 -4.43 -2.80
N PRO A 55 -20.42 -3.64 -3.85
CA PRO A 55 -20.10 -4.04 -5.22
C PRO A 55 -18.58 -4.01 -5.47
N ARG A 56 -18.06 -4.96 -6.25
CA ARG A 56 -16.62 -5.02 -6.59
C ARG A 56 -16.05 -3.72 -7.17
N ARG A 57 -16.82 -2.97 -7.94
CA ARG A 57 -16.34 -1.78 -8.67
C ARG A 57 -15.76 -0.70 -7.73
N PRO A 58 -16.50 -0.21 -6.71
CA PRO A 58 -15.95 0.65 -5.66
C PRO A 58 -14.68 0.09 -5.00
N LEU A 59 -14.69 -1.18 -4.59
CA LEU A 59 -13.54 -1.84 -3.96
C LEU A 59 -12.28 -1.77 -4.85
N HIS A 60 -12.43 -2.15 -6.11
CA HIS A 60 -11.34 -2.11 -7.08
C HIS A 60 -10.85 -0.67 -7.33
N SER A 61 -11.76 0.30 -7.42
CA SER A 61 -11.38 1.71 -7.63
C SER A 61 -10.51 2.24 -6.50
N GLU A 62 -10.91 1.99 -5.25
CA GLU A 62 -10.17 2.48 -4.08
C GLU A 62 -8.81 1.78 -3.94
N LEU A 63 -8.74 0.47 -4.19
CA LEU A 63 -7.47 -0.26 -4.23
C LEU A 63 -6.53 0.27 -5.34
N GLU A 64 -7.09 0.61 -6.50
CA GLU A 64 -6.34 1.19 -7.61
C GLU A 64 -5.77 2.57 -7.27
N ASP A 65 -6.52 3.39 -6.52
CA ASP A 65 -6.02 4.69 -6.06
C ASP A 65 -4.90 4.54 -5.01
N ILE A 66 -5.01 3.56 -4.10
CA ILE A 66 -3.92 3.19 -3.18
C ILE A 66 -2.68 2.73 -3.95
N ARG A 67 -2.86 1.91 -5.00
CA ARG A 67 -1.75 1.43 -5.85
C ARG A 67 -1.02 2.59 -6.53
N LYS A 68 -1.77 3.57 -7.06
CA LYS A 68 -1.20 4.77 -7.69
C LYS A 68 -0.41 5.60 -6.69
N LEU A 69 -0.97 5.85 -5.50
CA LEU A 69 -0.26 6.57 -4.43
C LEU A 69 1.05 5.85 -4.07
N ARG A 70 1.01 4.54 -3.84
CA ARG A 70 2.21 3.74 -3.53
C ARG A 70 3.24 3.85 -4.63
N ASN A 71 2.82 3.72 -5.89
CA ASN A 71 3.73 3.83 -7.03
C ASN A 71 4.37 5.22 -7.09
N ARG A 72 3.60 6.29 -6.87
CA ARG A 72 4.09 7.66 -6.85
C ARG A 72 5.15 7.87 -5.77
N ILE A 73 4.91 7.36 -4.56
CA ILE A 73 5.89 7.35 -3.46
C ILE A 73 7.18 6.64 -3.88
N MET A 74 7.07 5.47 -4.51
CA MET A 74 8.24 4.68 -4.96
C MET A 74 9.01 5.36 -6.10
N HIS A 75 8.34 6.18 -6.91
CA HIS A 75 8.98 7.00 -7.93
C HIS A 75 9.56 8.31 -7.38
N TYR A 76 9.52 8.51 -6.06
CA TYR A 76 9.93 9.76 -5.39
C TYR A 76 9.26 11.00 -6.00
N GLU A 77 8.04 10.83 -6.52
CA GLU A 77 7.24 11.92 -7.05
C GLU A 77 6.55 12.67 -5.90
N PRO A 78 6.29 13.97 -6.05
CA PRO A 78 5.67 14.75 -4.98
C PRO A 78 4.20 14.38 -4.75
N ILE A 79 3.81 14.28 -3.48
CA ILE A 79 2.44 13.91 -3.03
C ILE A 79 1.77 14.97 -2.14
N PHE A 80 2.36 16.16 -2.00
CA PHE A 80 1.85 17.21 -1.11
C PHE A 80 0.47 17.77 -1.52
N GLU A 81 0.07 17.63 -2.79
CA GLU A 81 -1.26 18.03 -3.27
C GLU A 81 -2.35 16.98 -2.98
N TYR A 82 -1.97 15.80 -2.50
CA TYR A 82 -2.91 14.71 -2.23
C TYR A 82 -3.50 14.87 -0.83
N ASP A 83 -4.79 14.59 -0.69
CA ASP A 83 -5.43 14.47 0.63
C ASP A 83 -4.99 13.18 1.32
N LEU A 84 -3.83 13.23 1.98
CA LEU A 84 -3.23 12.10 2.67
C LEU A 84 -4.09 11.59 3.83
N HIS A 85 -4.96 12.41 4.42
CA HIS A 85 -5.93 11.95 5.41
C HIS A 85 -6.96 11.00 4.77
N SER A 86 -7.50 11.38 3.60
CA SER A 86 -8.44 10.54 2.86
C SER A 86 -7.78 9.24 2.36
N TYR A 87 -6.55 9.29 1.87
CA TYR A 87 -5.81 8.10 1.47
C TYR A 87 -5.52 7.16 2.65
N ARG A 88 -5.07 7.71 3.78
CA ARG A 88 -4.87 6.95 5.02
C ARG A 88 -6.15 6.26 5.45
N ALA A 89 -7.27 6.99 5.49
CA ALA A 89 -8.57 6.42 5.82
C ALA A 89 -8.96 5.30 4.84
N GLY A 90 -8.70 5.47 3.54
CA GLY A 90 -8.94 4.45 2.52
C GLY A 90 -8.12 3.19 2.72
N ILE A 91 -6.83 3.32 3.04
CA ILE A 91 -5.96 2.18 3.35
C ILE A 91 -6.54 1.38 4.53
N TYR A 92 -6.95 2.04 5.62
CA TYR A 92 -7.55 1.33 6.76
C TYR A 92 -8.91 0.71 6.44
N ARG A 93 -9.74 1.35 5.60
CA ARG A 93 -10.99 0.74 5.12
C ARG A 93 -10.71 -0.56 4.38
N GLN A 94 -9.75 -0.54 3.45
CA GLN A 94 -9.36 -1.71 2.66
C GLN A 94 -8.73 -2.81 3.52
N LEU A 95 -7.87 -2.46 4.47
CA LEU A 95 -7.34 -3.41 5.45
C LEU A 95 -8.47 -4.01 6.29
N GLY A 96 -9.45 -3.20 6.71
CA GLY A 96 -10.61 -3.66 7.46
C GLY A 96 -11.48 -4.65 6.68
N HIS A 97 -11.64 -4.45 5.37
CA HIS A 97 -12.34 -5.39 4.49
C HIS A 97 -11.67 -6.76 4.40
N LEU A 98 -10.34 -6.79 4.44
CA LEU A 98 -9.54 -8.01 4.48
C LEU A 98 -9.58 -8.66 5.86
N SER A 99 -9.24 -7.89 6.90
CA SER A 99 -9.18 -8.32 8.29
C SER A 99 -9.06 -7.12 9.24
N PRO A 100 -10.05 -6.89 10.12
CA PRO A 100 -9.96 -5.88 11.18
C PRO A 100 -8.72 -6.07 12.06
N VAL A 101 -8.33 -7.32 12.32
CA VAL A 101 -7.14 -7.65 13.10
C VAL A 101 -5.87 -7.12 12.42
N ILE A 102 -5.74 -7.25 11.10
CA ILE A 102 -4.58 -6.70 10.38
C ILE A 102 -4.61 -5.17 10.44
N ALA A 103 -5.78 -4.55 10.23
CA ALA A 103 -5.92 -3.10 10.33
C ALA A 103 -5.43 -2.58 11.68
N ASP A 104 -5.81 -3.23 12.79
CA ASP A 104 -5.38 -2.85 14.13
C ASP A 104 -3.88 -3.11 14.37
N ARG A 105 -3.34 -4.22 13.88
CA ARG A 105 -1.89 -4.52 14.00
C ARG A 105 -0.99 -3.54 13.26
N VAL A 106 -1.48 -2.91 12.19
CA VAL A 106 -0.72 -1.92 11.41
C VAL A 106 -0.74 -0.54 12.09
N ARG A 107 -1.74 -0.20 12.90
CA ARG A 107 -1.88 1.14 13.51
C ARG A 107 -0.63 1.64 14.24
N PRO A 108 0.10 0.85 15.04
CA PRO A 108 1.29 1.33 15.74
C PRO A 108 2.46 1.68 14.81
N LEU A 109 2.44 1.23 13.55
CA LEU A 109 3.49 1.49 12.56
C LEU A 109 3.22 2.75 11.73
N ASP A 110 2.02 3.32 11.86
CA ASP A 110 1.53 4.41 11.04
C ASP A 110 1.94 5.76 11.62
N ARG A 111 2.92 6.39 10.96
CA ARG A 111 3.50 7.70 11.33
C ARG A 111 2.90 8.88 10.55
N ILE A 112 1.88 8.61 9.72
CA ILE A 112 1.28 9.64 8.87
C ILE A 112 0.61 10.74 9.70
N PRO A 113 -0.09 10.46 10.81
CA PRO A 113 -0.66 11.52 11.64
C PRO A 113 0.38 12.54 12.11
N GLU A 114 1.51 12.07 12.64
CA GLU A 114 2.59 12.92 13.15
C GLU A 114 3.26 13.69 12.00
N ALA A 115 3.48 13.04 10.86
CA ALA A 115 4.05 13.69 9.68
C ALA A 115 3.15 14.81 9.13
N LEU A 116 1.83 14.62 9.17
CA LEU A 116 0.86 15.63 8.69
C LEU A 116 0.75 16.82 9.64
N VAL A 117 0.83 16.60 10.96
CA VAL A 117 0.90 17.69 11.95
C VAL A 117 2.14 18.53 11.68
N ARG A 118 3.31 17.90 11.60
CA ARG A 118 4.59 18.58 11.32
C ARG A 118 4.54 19.35 10.00
N TYR A 119 3.98 18.73 8.95
CA TYR A 119 3.83 19.41 7.65
C TYR A 119 2.95 20.66 7.76
N GLY A 120 1.85 20.59 8.52
CA GLY A 120 0.99 21.74 8.81
C GLY A 120 1.73 22.85 9.55
N GLU A 121 2.52 22.51 10.57
CA GLU A 121 3.31 23.48 11.35
C GLU A 121 4.37 24.20 10.50
N VAL A 122 5.09 23.47 9.65
CA VAL A 122 6.08 24.03 8.71
C VAL A 122 5.40 24.91 7.65
N TRP A 123 4.27 24.46 7.08
CA TRP A 123 3.56 25.20 6.04
C TRP A 123 2.87 26.46 6.57
N ASN A 124 2.35 26.42 7.79
CA ASN A 124 1.72 27.56 8.45
C ASN A 124 2.73 28.53 9.09
N GLY A 125 4.02 28.18 9.12
CA GLY A 125 5.10 29.02 9.64
C GLY A 125 5.28 28.99 11.16
N ASP A 126 4.69 28.00 11.85
CA ASP A 126 4.79 27.83 13.29
C ASP A 126 6.11 27.14 13.72
N GLU A 127 6.78 26.43 12.80
CA GLU A 127 8.08 25.80 13.01
C GLU A 127 9.16 26.52 12.16
N ARG A 128 10.17 27.13 12.81
CA ARG A 128 11.34 27.65 12.08
C ARG A 128 12.16 26.45 11.59
N PRO A 129 12.55 26.39 10.30
CA PRO A 129 13.47 25.36 9.84
C PRO A 129 14.82 25.61 10.52
N ASP A 130 15.21 24.70 11.40
CA ASP A 130 16.47 24.60 12.14
C ASP A 130 17.45 25.78 12.00
N GLY A 131 17.47 26.64 13.03
CA GLY A 131 18.51 27.64 13.25
C GLY A 131 19.77 27.02 13.86
N ASN A 132 20.50 26.21 13.09
CA ASN A 132 21.80 25.69 13.53
C ASN A 132 22.87 25.78 12.43
N GLU A 133 23.34 26.99 12.15
CA GLU A 133 24.71 27.26 11.66
C GLU A 133 24.97 28.78 11.68
N SER A 134 25.35 29.32 12.84
CA SER A 134 26.01 30.64 12.98
C SER A 134 26.54 30.79 14.41
N ASP A 135 27.61 30.07 14.75
CA ASP A 135 28.60 30.54 15.73
C ASP A 135 29.84 29.64 15.65
N ASP A 136 30.76 29.99 14.74
CA ASP A 136 32.21 29.89 14.91
C ASP A 136 32.92 30.12 13.57
N LEU A 137 33.10 31.39 13.20
CA LEU A 137 34.27 31.85 12.43
C LEU A 137 34.51 33.34 12.77
N ARG A 138 35.25 33.56 13.86
CA ARG A 138 36.07 34.75 14.09
C ARG A 138 37.50 34.33 14.37
#